data_AF-A0A949INJ2-F1
#
_entry.id   AF-A0A949INJ2-F1
#
_cell.length_a   1.000
_cell.length_b   1.000
_cell.length_c   1.000
_cell.angle_alpha   90.00
_cell.angle_beta   90.00
_cell.angle_gamma   90.00
#
_symmetry.space_group_name_H-M   'P 1'
#
loop_
_entity.id
_entity.type
_entity.pdbx_description
1 polymer ?
#
loop_
_entity_poly.entity_id
_entity_poly.type
_entity_poly.pdbx_seq_one_letter_code
_entity_poly.pdbx_strand_id
1 'polypeptide(L)' 'MASDSFTVTYDSLGRIHIITYASGKTITYTYDAQGNRTSVVST' A
#
# COMPACT_ATOMS: atom_id res chain seq x y z
N MET A 1 -12.77 -16.94 12.96
CA MET A 1 -12.74 -16.17 11.71
C MET A 1 -11.31 -15.68 11.57
N ALA A 2 -10.57 -16.13 10.54
CA ALA A 2 -9.18 -15.74 10.37
C ALA A 2 -9.14 -14.22 10.16
N SER A 3 -8.60 -13.49 11.12
CA SER A 3 -8.28 -12.08 10.95
C SER A 3 -7.08 -12.02 10.00
N ASP A 4 -7.35 -11.87 8.71
CA ASP A 4 -6.32 -11.53 7.73
C ASP A 4 -5.82 -10.13 8.11
N SER A 5 -4.75 -10.11 8.91
CA SER A 5 -4.11 -8.87 9.33
C SER A 5 -3.34 -8.31 8.15
N PHE A 6 -3.63 -7.09 7.77
CA PHE A 6 -2.82 -6.37 6.78
C PHE A 6 -2.19 -5.14 7.44
N THR A 7 -0.94 -4.87 7.09
CA THR A 7 -0.20 -3.70 7.55
C THR A 7 -0.22 -2.68 6.43
N VAL A 8 -0.57 -1.44 6.75
CA VAL A 8 -0.57 -0.33 5.81
C VAL A 8 0.50 0.66 6.24
N THR A 9 1.38 1.04 5.32
CA THR A 9 2.32 2.14 5.52
C THR A 9 1.82 3.39 4.81
N TYR A 10 2.10 4.54 5.40
CA TYR A 10 1.71 5.83 4.87
C TYR A 10 2.94 6.65 4.49
N ASP A 11 2.82 7.37 3.39
CA ASP A 11 3.73 8.43 2.99
C ASP A 11 3.58 9.65 3.94
N SER A 12 4.56 10.54 3.90
CA SER A 12 4.58 11.84 4.57
C SER A 12 3.30 12.68 4.39
N LEU A 13 2.58 12.50 3.29
CA LEU A 13 1.28 13.17 3.02
C LEU A 13 0.07 12.37 3.53
N GLY A 14 0.27 11.30 4.32
CA GLY A 14 -0.81 10.48 4.87
C GLY A 14 -1.50 9.55 3.85
N ARG A 15 -0.88 9.33 2.69
CA ARG A 15 -1.41 8.47 1.63
C ARG A 15 -0.83 7.06 1.75
N ILE A 16 -1.61 6.05 1.35
CA ILE A 16 -1.18 4.65 1.40
C ILE A 16 0.02 4.43 0.50
N HIS A 17 1.16 4.03 1.03
CA HIS A 17 2.37 3.73 0.25
C HIS A 17 2.50 2.24 -0.03
N ILE A 18 2.31 1.39 0.99
CA ILE A 18 2.43 -0.07 0.87
C ILE A 18 1.34 -0.72 1.72
N ILE A 19 0.74 -1.79 1.18
CA ILE A 19 -0.13 -2.71 1.90
C ILE A 19 0.53 -4.08 1.93
N THR A 20 0.74 -4.64 3.10
CA THR A 20 1.28 -5.99 3.28
C THR A 20 0.22 -6.87 3.90
N TYR A 21 -0.21 -7.92 3.19
CA TYR A 21 -1.19 -8.89 3.68
C TYR A 21 -0.51 -9.98 4.50
N ALA A 22 -1.24 -10.58 5.45
CA ALA A 22 -0.78 -11.74 6.23
C ALA A 22 -0.39 -12.94 5.34
N SER A 23 -1.00 -13.04 4.15
CA SER A 23 -0.67 -14.04 3.13
C SER A 23 0.71 -13.84 2.48
N GLY A 24 1.44 -12.76 2.80
CA GLY A 24 2.73 -12.41 2.21
C GLY A 24 2.63 -11.57 0.94
N LYS A 25 1.40 -11.35 0.43
CA LYS A 25 1.17 -10.44 -0.69
C LYS A 25 1.46 -9.00 -0.30
N THR A 26 2.07 -8.24 -1.20
CA THR A 26 2.32 -6.81 -1.01
C THR A 26 1.78 -6.01 -2.17
N ILE A 27 1.17 -4.87 -1.86
CA ILE A 27 0.71 -3.90 -2.86
C ILE A 27 1.39 -2.57 -2.58
N THR A 28 2.22 -2.13 -3.52
CA THR A 28 2.91 -0.84 -3.46
C THR A 28 2.22 0.17 -4.36
N TYR A 29 2.04 1.36 -3.82
CA TYR A 29 1.37 2.50 -4.43
C TYR A 29 2.41 3.60 -4.63
N THR A 30 2.61 4.02 -5.87
CA THR A 30 3.45 5.19 -6.17
C THR A 30 2.57 6.36 -6.57
N TYR A 31 3.03 7.55 -6.20
CA TYR A 31 2.33 8.79 -6.53
C TYR A 31 3.28 9.79 -7.15
N ASP A 32 2.75 10.64 -8.03
CA ASP A 32 3.46 11.82 -8.50
C ASP A 32 3.42 12.95 -7.45
N ALA A 33 4.17 14.02 -7.75
CA ALA A 33 4.24 15.23 -6.95
C ALA A 33 2.91 16.02 -6.93
N GLN A 34 1.97 15.75 -7.84
CA GLN A 34 0.64 16.38 -7.85
C GLN A 34 -0.36 15.66 -6.95
N GLY A 35 -0.02 14.49 -6.42
CA GLY A 35 -0.94 13.73 -5.58
C GLY A 35 -1.53 12.50 -6.24
N ASN A 36 -1.34 12.33 -7.56
CA ASN A 36 -2.01 11.31 -8.34
C ASN A 36 -1.28 9.98 -8.24
N ARG A 37 -2.04 8.90 -8.18
CA ARG A 37 -1.49 7.55 -8.14
C ARG A 37 -1.00 7.17 -9.53
N THR A 38 0.31 6.98 -9.68
CA THR A 38 0.95 6.70 -10.97
C THR A 38 1.17 5.22 -11.21
N SER A 39 1.30 4.42 -10.15
CA SER A 39 1.51 2.97 -10.30
C SER A 39 0.94 2.17 -9.15
N VAL A 40 0.60 0.93 -9.49
CA VAL A 40 0.14 -0.12 -8.59
C VAL A 40 0.94 -1.36 -8.90
N VAL A 41 1.76 -1.79 -7.95
CA VAL A 41 2.52 -3.03 -8.08
C VAL A 41 2.04 -3.97 -7.00
N SER A 42 1.42 -5.09 -7.40
CA SER A 42 1.06 -6.18 -6.50
C SER A 42 2.00 -7.35 -6.74
N THR A 43 2.74 -7.76 -5.71
CA THR A 43 3.61 -8.95 -5.69
C THR A 43 3.04 -9.99 -4.74
#